data_AF-B6IPV5-F1
#
_entry.id   AF-B6IPV5-F1
#
_cell.length_a   1.000
_cell.length_b   1.000
_cell.length_c   1.000
_cell.angle_alpha   90.00
_cell.angle_beta   90.00
_cell.angle_gamma   90.00
#
_symmetry.space_group_name_H-M   'P 1'
#
loop_
_entity.id
_entity.type
_entity.pdbx_description
1 polymer ?
#
loop_
_entity_poly.entity_id
_entity_poly.type
_entity_poly.pdbx_seq_one_letter_code
_entity_poly.pdbx_strand_id
1 'polypeptide(L)'
;MPSVTTIVRKTPASNLRQYFDARGIVLPPAVNWDGPEGEIVRPLLRAVDELDPETRARIANDVERVGEMADEAGDAALYSVAPDTGYLDALPNAHARALWMFVNEAELFRRAEEVRYTDDRRRGRMWDGFVGAPNLEVRRDAAALEVFKDAVRQRFESPNVQVDVFDRHRPTFDGDDRNVVQGTVYREGRPDDFLEFVDGALDRRPRRPVFEAALTYEPETGVIEVVARDRESRPDLVRLFARDLLATEFHEERLPLRRFDLSVLTCPCTFDSDPEDEIAAVRVNHLRLMPFDTNGERITLECMRGADTNIWEMAARRLGDADPLQGGWTVTQAKLTIRFHPEPGSNRGKTLPLTITMPHGCDLKDRTERERLIGEKYLRRWGIVRDV
;
A
#
# COMPACT_ATOMS: atom_id res chain seq x y z
N MET A 1 9.07 -2.47 -14.89
CA MET A 1 10.21 -1.64 -14.50
C MET A 1 10.09 -0.30 -15.21
N PRO A 2 10.18 0.82 -14.47
CA PRO A 2 10.28 2.14 -15.07
C PRO A 2 11.51 2.19 -15.98
N SER A 3 11.42 2.92 -17.08
CA SER A 3 12.56 3.13 -17.99
C SER A 3 12.87 4.62 -18.10
N VAL A 4 14.14 4.94 -18.37
CA VAL A 4 14.59 6.32 -18.64
C VAL A 4 13.69 6.97 -19.71
N THR A 5 13.38 6.23 -20.77
CA THR A 5 12.44 6.65 -21.82
C THR A 5 11.05 7.02 -21.28
N THR A 6 10.53 6.26 -20.32
CA THR A 6 9.20 6.53 -19.74
C THR A 6 9.21 7.82 -18.92
N ILE A 7 10.20 7.99 -18.06
CA ILE A 7 10.33 9.20 -17.23
C ILE A 7 10.55 10.43 -18.11
N VAL A 8 11.48 10.37 -19.07
CA VAL A 8 11.76 11.51 -19.97
C VAL A 8 10.52 11.94 -20.77
N ARG A 9 9.63 11.02 -21.14
CA ARG A 9 8.42 11.35 -21.91
C ARG A 9 7.26 11.88 -21.09
N LYS A 10 7.21 11.56 -19.80
CA LYS A 10 6.05 11.87 -18.94
C LYS A 10 6.32 12.97 -17.93
N THR A 11 7.59 13.33 -17.72
CA THR A 11 7.99 14.40 -16.82
C THR A 11 8.21 15.71 -17.60
N PRO A 12 7.73 16.86 -17.11
CA PRO A 12 7.97 18.15 -17.73
C PRO A 12 9.45 18.46 -17.90
N ALA A 13 9.79 19.17 -18.98
CA ALA A 13 11.19 19.49 -19.31
C ALA A 13 11.90 20.29 -18.20
N SER A 14 11.18 21.18 -17.50
CA SER A 14 11.71 21.96 -16.39
C SER A 14 12.17 21.09 -15.23
N ASN A 15 11.37 20.08 -14.84
CA ASN A 15 11.73 19.14 -13.76
C ASN A 15 12.91 18.24 -14.18
N LEU A 16 12.95 17.78 -15.44
CA LEU A 16 14.08 17.01 -15.96
C LEU A 16 15.38 17.83 -15.94
N ARG A 17 15.33 19.09 -16.39
CA ARG A 17 16.48 20.00 -16.33
C ARG A 17 16.98 20.16 -14.89
N GLN A 18 16.06 20.43 -13.95
CA GLN A 18 16.40 20.58 -12.54
C GLN A 18 17.11 19.34 -11.98
N TYR A 19 16.68 18.14 -12.36
CA TYR A 19 17.34 16.89 -11.97
C TYR A 19 18.80 16.83 -12.45
N PHE A 20 19.06 17.07 -13.73
CA PHE A 20 20.43 17.02 -14.26
C PHE A 20 21.32 18.10 -13.64
N ASP A 21 20.79 19.31 -13.44
CA ASP A 21 21.49 20.42 -12.80
C ASP A 21 21.85 20.08 -11.34
N ALA A 22 20.88 19.55 -10.57
CA ALA A 22 21.08 19.17 -9.16
C ALA A 22 22.07 18.02 -8.98
N ARG A 23 22.18 17.13 -9.98
CA ARG A 23 23.16 16.02 -9.99
C ARG A 23 24.52 16.41 -10.57
N GLY A 24 24.66 17.63 -11.09
CA GLY A 24 25.89 18.08 -11.75
C GLY A 24 26.23 17.29 -13.01
N ILE A 25 25.22 16.74 -13.68
CA ILE A 25 25.39 15.90 -14.88
C ILE A 25 25.40 16.80 -16.11
N VAL A 26 26.54 16.86 -16.79
CA VAL A 26 26.68 17.56 -18.06
C VAL A 26 26.25 16.63 -19.19
N LEU A 27 25.28 17.05 -20.01
CA LEU A 27 24.70 16.27 -21.10
C LEU A 27 25.45 16.52 -22.44
N PRO A 28 26.08 15.50 -23.06
CA PRO A 28 26.69 15.62 -24.38
C PRO A 28 25.85 14.87 -25.44
N PRO A 29 25.29 15.54 -26.48
CA PRO A 29 25.35 16.98 -26.74
C PRO A 29 24.44 17.78 -25.80
N ALA A 30 24.73 19.07 -25.67
CA ALA A 30 23.89 19.98 -24.89
C ALA A 30 22.44 19.95 -25.39
N VAL A 31 21.50 19.83 -24.46
CA VAL A 31 20.06 19.81 -24.75
C VAL A 31 19.53 21.24 -24.74
N ASN A 32 18.79 21.62 -25.78
CA ASN A 32 18.07 22.89 -25.81
C ASN A 32 16.79 22.78 -24.99
N TRP A 33 16.84 23.21 -23.73
CA TRP A 33 15.72 23.17 -22.80
C TRP A 33 14.64 24.22 -23.07
N ASP A 34 14.92 25.22 -23.91
CA ASP A 34 14.00 26.33 -24.21
C ASP A 34 13.09 26.01 -25.42
N GLY A 35 13.23 24.82 -26.01
CA GLY A 35 12.39 24.34 -27.12
C GLY A 35 11.06 23.72 -26.67
N PRO A 36 10.16 23.40 -27.62
CA PRO A 36 8.94 22.64 -27.33
C PRO A 36 9.26 21.26 -26.72
N GLU A 37 8.44 20.76 -25.78
CA GLU A 37 8.71 19.48 -25.09
C GLU A 37 8.92 18.29 -26.05
N GLY A 38 8.15 18.24 -27.15
CA GLY A 38 8.28 17.21 -28.17
C GLY A 38 9.65 17.19 -28.88
N GLU A 39 10.37 18.32 -28.86
CA GLU A 39 11.71 18.46 -29.43
C GLU A 39 12.81 18.15 -28.40
N ILE A 40 12.52 18.10 -27.10
CA ILE A 40 13.48 17.84 -26.02
C ILE A 40 13.72 16.35 -25.80
N VAL A 41 12.66 15.53 -25.93
CA VAL A 41 12.69 14.10 -25.59
C VAL A 41 13.79 13.33 -26.33
N ARG A 42 13.87 13.47 -27.67
CA ARG A 42 14.85 12.71 -28.47
C ARG A 42 16.30 13.15 -28.21
N PRO A 43 16.63 14.45 -28.23
CA PRO A 43 17.97 14.93 -27.86
C PRO A 43 18.38 14.51 -26.46
N LEU A 44 17.47 14.57 -25.48
CA LEU A 44 17.78 14.20 -24.11
C LEU A 44 18.11 12.70 -23.99
N LEU A 45 17.32 11.81 -24.60
CA LEU A 45 17.64 10.39 -24.59
C LEU A 45 18.98 10.09 -25.24
N ARG A 46 19.28 10.74 -26.37
CA ARG A 46 20.59 10.62 -27.02
C ARG A 46 21.71 11.11 -26.11
N ALA A 47 21.54 12.25 -25.45
CA ALA A 47 22.55 12.78 -24.56
C ALA A 47 22.81 11.86 -23.36
N VAL A 48 21.76 11.22 -22.82
CA VAL A 48 21.89 10.21 -21.78
C VAL A 48 22.63 8.96 -22.28
N ASP A 49 22.37 8.50 -23.51
CA ASP A 49 23.02 7.32 -24.08
C ASP A 49 24.54 7.51 -24.28
N GLU A 50 24.99 8.74 -24.52
CA GLU A 50 26.40 9.12 -24.72
C GLU A 50 27.17 9.34 -23.40
N LEU A 51 26.49 9.30 -22.25
CA LEU A 51 27.14 9.39 -20.94
C LEU A 51 27.97 8.12 -20.66
N ASP A 52 28.96 8.27 -19.77
CA ASP A 52 29.75 7.14 -19.32
C ASP A 52 28.87 6.08 -18.61
N PRO A 53 29.27 4.80 -18.61
CA PRO A 53 28.48 3.73 -18.02
C PRO A 53 28.10 3.94 -16.54
N GLU A 54 28.98 4.56 -15.74
CA GLU A 54 28.73 4.78 -14.32
C GLU A 54 27.65 5.85 -14.12
N THR A 55 27.72 6.96 -14.85
CA THR A 55 26.68 8.00 -14.84
C THR A 55 25.34 7.47 -15.33
N ARG A 56 25.32 6.66 -16.40
CA ARG A 56 24.08 6.02 -16.88
C ARG A 56 23.48 5.08 -15.85
N ALA A 57 24.29 4.30 -15.15
CA ALA A 57 23.82 3.43 -14.08
C ALA A 57 23.22 4.23 -12.91
N ARG A 58 23.85 5.35 -12.52
CA ARG A 58 23.29 6.25 -11.50
C ARG A 58 21.93 6.84 -11.92
N ILE A 59 21.82 7.33 -13.17
CA ILE A 59 20.55 7.83 -13.71
C ILE A 59 19.49 6.73 -13.73
N ALA A 60 19.86 5.51 -14.13
CA ALA A 60 18.94 4.38 -14.17
C ALA A 60 18.36 4.09 -12.76
N ASN A 61 19.20 4.07 -11.73
CA ASN A 61 18.77 3.87 -10.34
C ASN A 61 17.84 5.00 -9.85
N ASP A 62 18.17 6.25 -10.15
CA ASP A 62 17.34 7.40 -9.77
C ASP A 62 15.97 7.35 -10.46
N VAL A 63 15.95 7.05 -11.76
CA VAL A 63 14.74 6.91 -12.58
C VAL A 63 13.88 5.74 -12.13
N GLU A 64 14.49 4.65 -11.68
CA GLU A 64 13.76 3.51 -11.12
C GLU A 64 13.01 3.94 -9.85
N ARG A 65 13.71 4.55 -8.88
CA ARG A 65 13.11 5.06 -7.65
C ARG A 65 11.99 6.07 -7.91
N VAL A 66 12.23 7.05 -8.76
CA VAL A 66 11.22 8.04 -9.16
C VAL A 66 10.03 7.38 -9.85
N GLY A 67 10.29 6.40 -10.70
CA GLY A 67 9.25 5.69 -11.44
C GLY A 67 8.39 4.79 -10.57
N GLU A 68 8.95 4.17 -9.54
CA GLU A 68 8.20 3.41 -8.53
C GLU A 68 7.27 4.33 -7.73
N MET A 69 7.66 5.58 -7.50
CA MET A 69 6.84 6.55 -6.77
C MET A 69 5.82 7.30 -7.65
N ALA A 70 5.81 7.07 -8.96
CA ALA A 70 4.95 7.77 -9.92
C ALA A 70 3.70 6.97 -10.35
N ASP A 71 3.33 5.93 -9.61
CA ASP A 71 2.04 5.24 -9.70
C ASP A 71 1.10 5.64 -8.56
N GLU A 72 -0.12 5.11 -8.52
CA GLU A 72 -1.13 5.48 -7.50
C GLU A 72 -0.67 5.21 -6.06
N ALA A 73 0.02 4.10 -5.80
CA ALA A 73 0.50 3.76 -4.46
C ALA A 73 1.70 4.62 -4.06
N GLY A 74 2.56 4.95 -5.02
CA GLY A 74 3.70 5.84 -4.85
C GLY A 74 3.25 7.26 -4.57
N ASP A 75 2.28 7.74 -5.34
CA ASP A 75 1.69 9.06 -5.18
C ASP A 75 1.05 9.19 -3.78
N ALA A 76 0.23 8.22 -3.37
CA ALA A 76 -0.32 8.17 -2.02
C ALA A 76 0.76 8.22 -0.92
N ALA A 77 1.89 7.54 -1.14
CA ALA A 77 3.02 7.58 -0.22
C ALA A 77 3.73 8.95 -0.18
N LEU A 78 3.89 9.63 -1.32
CA LEU A 78 4.45 10.99 -1.38
C LEU A 78 3.55 11.98 -0.61
N TYR A 79 2.24 11.93 -0.85
CA TYR A 79 1.27 12.77 -0.13
C TYR A 79 1.25 12.47 1.37
N SER A 80 1.41 11.20 1.76
CA SER A 80 1.34 10.80 3.17
C SER A 80 2.41 11.45 4.06
N VAL A 81 3.57 11.80 3.50
CA VAL A 81 4.69 12.39 4.26
C VAL A 81 4.87 13.88 3.98
N ALA A 82 4.07 14.45 3.07
CA ALA A 82 4.11 15.86 2.76
C ALA A 82 3.51 16.67 3.91
N PRO A 83 4.22 17.67 4.46
CA PRO A 83 3.67 18.53 5.53
C PRO A 83 2.54 19.45 5.01
N ASP A 84 2.59 19.79 3.72
CA ASP A 84 1.58 20.56 3.00
C ASP A 84 1.43 19.91 1.61
N THR A 85 0.22 19.48 1.24
CA THR A 85 0.01 18.83 -0.07
C THR A 85 -0.07 19.83 -1.21
N GLY A 86 -0.23 21.13 -0.93
CA GLY A 86 -0.46 22.16 -1.94
C GLY A 86 0.67 22.29 -2.96
N TYR A 87 1.92 22.06 -2.57
CA TYR A 87 3.04 22.07 -3.52
C TYR A 87 3.05 20.84 -4.44
N LEU A 88 2.54 19.69 -3.97
CA LEU A 88 2.35 18.50 -4.79
C LEU A 88 1.19 18.70 -5.77
N ASP A 89 0.10 19.31 -5.31
CA ASP A 89 -1.08 19.61 -6.13
C ASP A 89 -0.78 20.60 -7.27
N ALA A 90 0.19 21.50 -7.07
CA ALA A 90 0.66 22.42 -8.10
C ALA A 90 1.48 21.75 -9.22
N LEU A 91 1.95 20.52 -9.01
CA LEU A 91 2.75 19.79 -10.01
C LEU A 91 1.85 19.03 -10.99
N PRO A 92 2.16 19.08 -12.30
CA PRO A 92 1.20 18.72 -13.34
C PRO A 92 0.85 17.23 -13.42
N ASN A 93 1.69 16.34 -12.87
CA ASN A 93 1.45 14.91 -12.87
C ASN A 93 2.30 14.16 -11.82
N ALA A 94 2.02 12.87 -11.62
CA ALA A 94 2.70 12.02 -10.64
C ALA A 94 4.22 11.89 -10.90
N HIS A 95 4.67 11.89 -12.17
CA HIS A 95 6.09 11.85 -12.48
C HIS A 95 6.81 13.15 -12.09
N ALA A 96 6.16 14.29 -12.28
CA ALA A 96 6.66 15.58 -11.84
C ALA A 96 6.74 15.66 -10.31
N ARG A 97 5.70 15.19 -9.59
CA ARG A 97 5.68 15.08 -8.12
C ARG A 97 6.83 14.23 -7.60
N ALA A 98 6.95 12.99 -8.09
CA ALA A 98 8.01 12.07 -7.68
C ALA A 98 9.40 12.65 -7.96
N LEU A 99 9.66 13.18 -9.16
CA LEU A 99 10.98 13.73 -9.49
C LEU A 99 11.29 15.00 -8.70
N TRP A 100 10.31 15.87 -8.51
CA TRP A 100 10.50 17.09 -7.74
C TRP A 100 10.85 16.78 -6.29
N MET A 101 10.11 15.87 -5.64
CA MET A 101 10.38 15.48 -4.26
C MET A 101 11.72 14.75 -4.14
N PHE A 102 12.09 13.93 -5.13
CA PHE A 102 13.41 13.29 -5.20
C PHE A 102 14.58 14.28 -5.23
N VAL A 103 14.41 15.41 -5.96
CA VAL A 103 15.46 16.43 -6.13
C VAL A 103 15.47 17.44 -4.99
N ASN A 104 14.30 17.91 -4.55
CA ASN A 104 14.17 19.05 -3.64
C ASN A 104 13.96 18.63 -2.18
N GLU A 105 13.36 17.46 -1.94
CA GLU A 105 12.95 16.98 -0.62
C GLU A 105 13.43 15.53 -0.39
N ALA A 106 14.73 15.30 -0.57
CA ALA A 106 15.32 13.96 -0.62
C ALA A 106 15.06 13.12 0.65
N GLU A 107 14.90 13.75 1.82
CA GLU A 107 14.55 13.06 3.06
C GLU A 107 13.09 12.59 3.05
N LEU A 108 12.15 13.46 2.67
CA LEU A 108 10.75 13.09 2.55
C LEU A 108 10.54 12.04 1.45
N PHE A 109 11.27 12.14 0.33
CA PHE A 109 11.20 11.12 -0.72
C PHE A 109 11.61 9.73 -0.19
N ARG A 110 12.70 9.64 0.58
CA ARG A 110 13.10 8.37 1.21
C ARG A 110 12.04 7.86 2.19
N ARG A 111 11.43 8.75 2.98
CA ARG A 111 10.33 8.38 3.88
C ARG A 111 9.10 7.89 3.11
N ALA A 112 8.81 8.48 1.94
CA ALA A 112 7.74 8.00 1.07
C ALA A 112 8.05 6.60 0.51
N GLU A 113 9.30 6.29 0.17
CA GLU A 113 9.72 4.93 -0.20
C GLU A 113 9.47 3.94 0.95
N GLU A 114 9.78 4.33 2.18
CA GLU A 114 9.51 3.55 3.40
C GLU A 114 8.01 3.36 3.67
N VAL A 115 7.21 4.38 3.39
CA VAL A 115 5.75 4.29 3.43
C VAL A 115 5.24 3.26 2.42
N ARG A 116 5.67 3.37 1.16
CA ARG A 116 5.29 2.44 0.09
C ARG A 116 5.69 1.01 0.47
N TYR A 117 6.93 0.82 0.92
CA TYR A 117 7.43 -0.48 1.40
C TYR A 117 6.50 -1.10 2.45
N THR A 118 6.12 -0.28 3.44
CA THR A 118 5.28 -0.69 4.57
C THR A 118 3.87 -1.01 4.11
N ASP A 119 3.26 -0.12 3.32
CA ASP A 119 1.88 -0.24 2.89
C ASP A 119 1.64 -1.37 1.89
N ASP A 120 2.63 -1.72 1.07
CA ASP A 120 2.56 -2.90 0.20
C ASP A 120 2.62 -4.19 1.02
N ARG A 121 3.53 -4.24 1.99
CA ARG A 121 3.77 -5.45 2.80
C ARG A 121 2.76 -5.63 3.93
N ARG A 122 2.11 -4.55 4.40
CA ARG A 122 1.03 -4.63 5.39
C ARG A 122 -0.15 -5.47 4.88
N ARG A 123 -0.30 -5.57 3.56
CA ARG A 123 -1.33 -6.36 2.86
C ARG A 123 -0.98 -7.86 2.75
N GLY A 124 0.24 -8.24 3.15
CA GLY A 124 0.82 -9.56 2.94
C GLY A 124 1.04 -10.36 4.22
N ARG A 125 1.82 -11.43 4.12
CA ARG A 125 2.17 -12.31 5.25
C ARG A 125 3.25 -11.72 6.16
N MET A 126 3.79 -10.55 5.80
CA MET A 126 4.86 -9.86 6.53
C MET A 126 4.35 -9.00 7.69
N TRP A 127 3.03 -8.91 7.84
CA TRP A 127 2.37 -8.01 8.79
C TRP A 127 1.85 -8.74 10.03
N ASP A 128 1.91 -8.08 11.17
CA ASP A 128 1.12 -8.34 12.36
C ASP A 128 0.67 -7.00 12.98
N GLY A 129 -0.52 -6.97 13.59
CA GLY A 129 -1.02 -5.83 14.35
C GLY A 129 -1.29 -6.19 15.80
N PHE A 130 -1.05 -5.24 16.70
CA PHE A 130 -1.21 -5.38 18.14
C PHE A 130 -1.97 -4.20 18.75
N VAL A 131 -2.68 -4.48 19.84
CA VAL A 131 -3.33 -3.49 20.70
C VAL A 131 -2.25 -2.84 21.58
N GLY A 132 -2.24 -1.51 21.62
CA GLY A 132 -1.41 -0.70 22.49
C GLY A 132 -2.23 0.39 23.18
N ALA A 133 -1.58 1.18 24.02
CA ALA A 133 -2.24 2.29 24.71
C ALA A 133 -2.45 3.48 23.75
N PRO A 134 -3.66 4.06 23.69
CA PRO A 134 -3.94 5.24 22.87
C PRO A 134 -3.36 6.51 23.50
N ASN A 135 -3.28 7.56 22.68
CA ASN A 135 -2.90 8.92 23.03
C ASN A 135 -1.51 9.06 23.67
N LEU A 136 -0.55 8.22 23.25
CA LEU A 136 0.84 8.35 23.63
C LEU A 136 1.63 9.14 22.58
N GLU A 137 2.64 9.87 23.04
CA GLU A 137 3.59 10.53 22.16
C GLU A 137 4.79 9.60 21.92
N VAL A 138 5.14 9.39 20.65
CA VAL A 138 6.33 8.62 20.29
C VAL A 138 7.56 9.48 20.57
N ARG A 139 8.40 9.05 21.53
CA ARG A 139 9.67 9.71 21.84
C ARG A 139 10.63 9.61 20.66
N ARG A 140 11.18 10.76 20.26
CA ARG A 140 12.12 10.89 19.13
C ARG A 140 13.43 11.59 19.52
N ASP A 141 13.61 11.90 20.80
CA ASP A 141 14.85 12.46 21.27
C ASP A 141 16.00 11.46 21.10
N ALA A 142 17.22 11.99 20.97
CA ALA A 142 18.39 11.18 20.69
C ALA A 142 18.65 10.09 21.76
N ALA A 143 18.28 10.34 23.03
CA ALA A 143 18.50 9.38 24.10
C ALA A 143 17.52 8.19 23.98
N ALA A 144 16.23 8.45 23.76
CA ALA A 144 15.24 7.40 23.52
C ALA A 144 15.58 6.56 22.28
N LEU A 145 15.99 7.21 21.19
CA LEU A 145 16.38 6.51 19.96
C LEU A 145 17.63 5.65 20.16
N GLU A 146 18.65 6.10 20.89
CA GLU A 146 19.82 5.27 21.17
C GLU A 146 19.50 4.08 22.09
N VAL A 147 18.66 4.27 23.11
CA VAL A 147 18.18 3.16 23.95
C VAL A 147 17.46 2.11 23.11
N PHE A 148 16.57 2.53 22.21
CA PHE A 148 15.87 1.63 21.30
C PHE A 148 16.84 0.91 20.35
N LYS A 149 17.80 1.63 19.74
CA LYS A 149 18.82 1.02 18.86
C LYS A 149 19.66 -0.01 19.61
N ASP A 150 20.13 0.28 20.82
CA ASP A 150 20.89 -0.64 21.64
C ASP A 150 20.10 -1.90 21.99
N ALA A 151 18.82 -1.75 22.31
CA ALA A 151 17.95 -2.88 22.58
C ALA A 151 17.74 -3.76 21.34
N VAL A 152 17.59 -3.16 20.15
CA VAL A 152 17.50 -3.89 18.87
C VAL A 152 18.82 -4.61 18.58
N ARG A 153 19.99 -3.96 18.76
CA ARG A 153 21.31 -4.58 18.60
C ARG A 153 21.45 -5.81 19.49
N GLN A 154 21.09 -5.68 20.77
CA GLN A 154 21.17 -6.77 21.74
C GLN A 154 20.21 -7.91 21.41
N ARG A 155 18.94 -7.60 21.11
CA ARG A 155 17.91 -8.63 20.86
C ARG A 155 18.19 -9.45 19.61
N PHE A 156 18.78 -8.85 18.58
CA PHE A 156 18.97 -9.48 17.28
C PHE A 156 20.43 -9.78 16.92
N GLU A 157 21.36 -9.55 17.85
CA GLU A 157 22.81 -9.75 17.65
C GLU A 157 23.33 -8.98 16.42
N SER A 158 22.76 -7.81 16.16
CA SER A 158 23.11 -6.96 15.01
C SER A 158 24.13 -5.92 15.44
N PRO A 159 25.31 -5.83 14.78
CA PRO A 159 26.34 -4.86 15.15
C PRO A 159 25.93 -3.42 14.82
N ASN A 160 25.25 -3.23 13.68
CA ASN A 160 24.80 -1.92 13.21
C ASN A 160 23.28 -1.92 13.12
N VAL A 161 22.68 -0.84 13.64
CA VAL A 161 21.25 -0.56 13.60
C VAL A 161 21.05 0.92 13.29
N GLN A 162 20.21 1.20 12.30
CA GLN A 162 19.73 2.53 11.96
C GLN A 162 18.21 2.58 12.13
N VAL A 163 17.72 3.70 12.64
CA VAL A 163 16.28 3.92 12.87
C VAL A 163 15.94 5.31 12.35
N ASP A 164 14.85 5.42 11.60
CA ASP A 164 14.20 6.69 11.25
C ASP A 164 12.76 6.66 11.79
N VAL A 165 12.31 7.76 12.40
CA VAL A 165 10.97 7.89 12.97
C VAL A 165 10.36 9.18 12.48
N PHE A 166 9.20 9.11 11.84
CA PHE A 166 8.57 10.25 11.19
C PHE A 166 7.05 10.19 11.25
N ASP A 167 6.44 11.37 11.18
CA ASP A 167 5.00 11.51 11.02
C ASP A 167 4.59 11.24 9.57
N ARG A 168 3.43 10.61 9.43
CA ARG A 168 2.74 10.45 8.16
C ARG A 168 1.23 10.43 8.37
N HIS A 169 0.54 10.66 7.28
CA HIS A 169 -0.90 10.55 7.19
C HIS A 169 -1.27 9.22 6.54
N ARG A 170 -2.37 8.62 6.97
CA ARG A 170 -2.94 7.44 6.32
C ARG A 170 -4.34 7.80 5.84
N PRO A 171 -4.58 7.81 4.51
CA PRO A 171 -5.88 8.17 3.99
C PRO A 171 -6.94 7.19 4.48
N THR A 172 -8.08 7.74 4.89
CA THR A 172 -9.30 6.98 5.14
C THR A 172 -10.39 7.47 4.22
N PHE A 173 -11.37 6.61 3.93
CA PHE A 173 -12.44 6.96 3.00
C PHE A 173 -13.60 7.72 3.67
N ASP A 174 -13.70 7.62 5.01
CA ASP A 174 -14.86 8.10 5.79
C ASP A 174 -14.54 9.32 6.68
N GLY A 175 -13.35 9.91 6.59
CA GLY A 175 -12.97 11.03 7.45
C GLY A 175 -11.60 11.63 7.16
N ASP A 176 -11.14 12.48 8.09
CA ASP A 176 -9.81 13.08 8.05
C ASP A 176 -8.73 11.99 7.99
N ASP A 177 -7.62 12.28 7.30
CA ASP A 177 -6.47 11.39 7.27
C ASP A 177 -6.03 11.05 8.69
N ARG A 178 -5.75 9.76 8.94
CA ARG A 178 -5.29 9.35 10.26
C ARG A 178 -3.83 9.68 10.44
N ASN A 179 -3.53 10.33 11.56
CA ASN A 179 -2.16 10.55 11.99
C ASN A 179 -1.53 9.22 12.39
N VAL A 180 -0.39 8.91 11.80
CA VAL A 180 0.38 7.72 12.06
C VAL A 180 1.84 8.11 12.24
N VAL A 181 2.47 7.59 13.28
CA VAL A 181 3.93 7.66 13.42
C VAL A 181 4.53 6.38 12.87
N GLN A 182 5.46 6.48 11.92
CA GLN A 182 6.18 5.34 11.38
C GLN A 182 7.63 5.32 11.90
N GLY A 183 8.07 4.18 12.39
CA GLY A 183 9.47 3.89 12.73
C GLY A 183 10.02 2.81 11.80
N THR A 184 10.98 3.15 10.95
CA THR A 184 11.73 2.18 10.14
C THR A 184 13.00 1.76 10.89
N VAL A 185 13.28 0.46 10.91
CA VAL A 185 14.44 -0.17 11.53
C VAL A 185 15.23 -0.94 10.48
N TYR A 186 16.48 -0.54 10.27
CA TYR A 186 17.45 -1.28 9.47
C TYR A 186 18.48 -1.90 10.40
N ARG A 187 18.65 -3.22 10.32
CA ARG A 187 19.67 -3.94 11.09
C ARG A 187 20.59 -4.72 10.18
N GLU A 188 21.87 -4.70 10.49
CA GLU A 188 22.87 -5.50 9.80
C GLU A 188 22.72 -6.98 10.16
N GLY A 189 22.71 -7.84 9.14
CA GLY A 189 22.72 -9.28 9.26
C GLY A 189 24.12 -9.88 9.37
N ARG A 190 24.19 -11.18 9.65
CA ARG A 190 25.45 -11.92 9.66
C ARG A 190 26.10 -11.90 8.26
N PRO A 191 27.45 -11.91 8.16
CA PRO A 191 28.14 -12.00 6.87
C PRO A 191 27.63 -13.18 6.04
N ASP A 192 27.39 -12.91 4.75
CA ASP A 192 26.92 -13.87 3.73
C ASP A 192 27.80 -13.73 2.48
N ASP A 193 27.94 -14.79 1.70
CA ASP A 193 28.71 -14.76 0.45
C ASP A 193 27.75 -14.51 -0.73
N PHE A 194 28.07 -13.52 -1.57
CA PHE A 194 27.33 -13.29 -2.81
C PHE A 194 28.24 -13.47 -4.02
N LEU A 195 27.71 -14.12 -5.05
CA LEU A 195 28.42 -14.38 -6.29
C LEU A 195 28.22 -13.21 -7.24
N GLU A 196 29.31 -12.57 -7.66
CA GLU A 196 29.27 -11.44 -8.61
C GLU A 196 30.31 -11.60 -9.72
N PHE A 197 30.14 -10.86 -10.81
CA PHE A 197 31.16 -10.78 -11.85
C PHE A 197 32.18 -9.70 -11.49
N VAL A 198 33.43 -10.10 -11.28
CA VAL A 198 34.58 -9.20 -11.09
C VAL A 198 35.49 -9.41 -12.29
N ASP A 199 35.74 -8.34 -13.06
CA ASP A 199 36.58 -8.38 -14.26
C ASP A 199 36.21 -9.50 -15.26
N GLY A 200 34.92 -9.80 -15.39
CA GLY A 200 34.39 -10.81 -16.31
C GLY A 200 34.43 -12.25 -15.80
N ALA A 201 34.85 -12.49 -14.56
CA ALA A 201 34.85 -13.80 -13.91
C ALA A 201 33.94 -13.83 -12.67
N LEU A 202 33.40 -15.00 -12.34
CA LEU A 202 32.59 -15.17 -11.13
C LEU A 202 33.52 -15.23 -9.89
N ASP A 203 33.28 -14.34 -8.95
CA ASP A 203 33.98 -14.27 -7.66
C ASP A 203 32.97 -14.23 -6.50
N ARG A 204 33.38 -14.70 -5.31
CA ARG A 204 32.56 -14.65 -4.10
C ARG A 204 33.02 -13.50 -3.22
N ARG A 205 32.15 -12.52 -2.99
CA ARG A 205 32.42 -11.41 -2.07
C ARG A 205 31.60 -11.52 -0.80
N PRO A 206 32.22 -11.27 0.38
CA PRO A 206 31.49 -11.16 1.62
C PRO A 206 30.62 -9.91 1.56
N ARG A 207 29.33 -10.06 1.83
CA ARG A 207 28.39 -8.96 2.01
C ARG A 207 27.71 -9.08 3.36
N ARG A 208 27.21 -7.96 3.88
CA ARG A 208 26.39 -7.95 5.08
C ARG A 208 25.00 -7.49 4.70
N PRO A 209 23.99 -8.39 4.70
CA PRO A 209 22.65 -8.02 4.28
C PRO A 209 22.04 -7.04 5.29
N VAL A 210 21.17 -6.16 4.82
CA VAL A 210 20.35 -5.31 5.67
C VAL A 210 18.98 -5.95 5.80
N PHE A 211 18.52 -6.14 7.04
CA PHE A 211 17.15 -6.52 7.34
C PHE A 211 16.36 -5.29 7.73
N GLU A 212 15.26 -5.07 7.03
CA GLU A 212 14.37 -3.95 7.22
C GLU A 212 13.10 -4.40 7.93
N ALA A 213 12.62 -3.59 8.87
CA ALA A 213 11.33 -3.71 9.49
C ALA A 213 10.72 -2.32 9.66
N ALA A 214 9.40 -2.23 9.57
CA ALA A 214 8.66 -0.99 9.82
C ALA A 214 7.66 -1.22 10.94
N LEU A 215 7.53 -0.24 11.83
CA LEU A 215 6.51 -0.16 12.86
C LEU A 215 5.65 1.07 12.62
N THR A 216 4.33 0.96 12.78
CA THR A 216 3.43 2.11 12.74
C THR A 216 2.62 2.19 14.02
N TYR A 217 2.48 3.39 14.57
CA TYR A 217 1.64 3.68 15.73
C TYR A 217 0.57 4.70 15.35
N GLU A 218 -0.70 4.37 15.59
CA GLU A 218 -1.85 5.26 15.40
C GLU A 218 -2.25 5.82 16.77
N PRO A 219 -1.96 7.11 17.09
CA PRO A 219 -2.18 7.65 18.43
C PRO A 219 -3.63 7.60 18.88
N GLU A 220 -4.60 7.82 17.98
CA GLU A 220 -6.02 7.86 18.34
C GLU A 220 -6.52 6.53 18.93
N THR A 221 -6.07 5.40 18.37
CA THR A 221 -6.54 4.06 18.75
C THR A 221 -5.54 3.28 19.60
N GLY A 222 -4.27 3.70 19.60
CA GLY A 222 -3.18 2.97 20.25
C GLY A 222 -2.68 1.77 19.44
N VAL A 223 -3.18 1.56 18.23
CA VAL A 223 -2.82 0.43 17.38
C VAL A 223 -1.34 0.50 17.01
N ILE A 224 -0.61 -0.61 17.22
CA ILE A 224 0.76 -0.78 16.74
C ILE A 224 0.77 -1.86 15.67
N GLU A 225 1.22 -1.54 14.47
CA GLU A 225 1.45 -2.52 13.40
C GLU A 225 2.94 -2.71 13.17
N VAL A 226 3.32 -3.90 12.73
CA VAL A 226 4.71 -4.22 12.37
C VAL A 226 4.75 -5.00 11.07
N VAL A 227 5.62 -4.55 10.18
CA VAL A 227 6.00 -5.23 8.95
C VAL A 227 7.43 -5.73 9.12
N ALA A 228 7.62 -7.04 9.12
CA ALA A 228 8.94 -7.66 9.12
C ALA A 228 8.90 -9.01 8.41
N ARG A 229 10.00 -9.35 7.74
CA ARG A 229 10.12 -10.62 7.00
C ARG A 229 9.88 -11.83 7.90
N ASP A 230 10.52 -11.85 9.06
CA ASP A 230 10.37 -12.92 10.05
C ASP A 230 9.18 -12.66 10.96
N ARG A 231 8.38 -13.70 11.23
CA ARG A 231 7.19 -13.60 12.09
C ARG A 231 7.57 -13.60 13.57
N GLU A 232 8.62 -14.35 13.93
CA GLU A 232 9.05 -14.48 15.32
C GLU A 232 9.65 -13.18 15.85
N SER A 233 10.29 -12.39 14.99
CA SER A 233 10.86 -11.09 15.38
C SER A 233 9.83 -9.98 15.62
N ARG A 234 8.58 -10.13 15.15
CA ARG A 234 7.57 -9.05 15.16
C ARG A 234 7.16 -8.65 16.58
N PRO A 235 6.75 -9.57 17.48
CA PRO A 235 6.39 -9.20 18.85
C PRO A 235 7.56 -8.56 19.61
N ASP A 236 8.79 -8.99 19.35
CA ASP A 236 9.98 -8.38 19.98
C ASP A 236 10.22 -6.96 19.53
N LEU A 237 10.14 -6.68 18.22
CA LEU A 237 10.25 -5.31 17.69
C LEU A 237 9.18 -4.40 18.29
N VAL A 238 7.93 -4.88 18.38
CA VAL A 238 6.82 -4.12 18.98
C VAL A 238 7.05 -3.91 20.48
N ARG A 239 7.52 -4.92 21.20
CA ARG A 239 7.86 -4.80 22.63
C ARG A 239 8.92 -3.73 22.87
N LEU A 240 9.99 -3.74 22.07
CA LEU A 240 11.05 -2.74 22.16
C LEU A 240 10.53 -1.34 21.81
N PHE A 241 9.72 -1.21 20.76
CA PHE A 241 9.13 0.06 20.36
C PHE A 241 8.20 0.62 21.44
N ALA A 242 7.31 -0.22 22.00
CA ALA A 242 6.40 0.16 23.06
C ALA A 242 7.14 0.61 24.33
N ARG A 243 8.16 -0.16 24.75
CA ARG A 243 8.95 0.16 25.94
C ARG A 243 9.81 1.41 25.75
N ASP A 244 10.55 1.48 24.64
CA ASP A 244 11.62 2.47 24.47
C ASP A 244 11.14 3.75 23.79
N LEU A 245 10.13 3.70 22.92
CA LEU A 245 9.64 4.89 22.22
C LEU A 245 8.27 5.35 22.73
N LEU A 246 7.38 4.45 23.15
CA LEU A 246 6.07 4.82 23.74
C LEU A 246 6.07 4.88 25.28
N ALA A 247 7.12 4.41 25.95
CA ALA A 247 7.21 4.33 27.40
C ALA A 247 6.04 3.58 28.07
N THR A 248 5.52 2.55 27.41
CA THR A 248 4.40 1.73 27.89
C THR A 248 4.77 0.25 27.96
N GLU A 249 4.06 -0.49 28.82
CA GLU A 249 4.09 -1.94 28.79
C GLU A 249 3.39 -2.48 27.54
N PHE A 250 3.82 -3.67 27.11
CA PHE A 250 3.27 -4.37 25.94
C PHE A 250 2.84 -5.77 26.34
N HIS A 251 1.57 -6.09 26.10
CA HIS A 251 0.94 -7.35 26.53
C HIS A 251 0.75 -8.36 25.40
N GLU A 252 1.33 -8.13 24.22
CA GLU A 252 1.22 -9.02 23.06
C GLU A 252 -0.21 -9.33 22.59
N GLU A 253 -1.16 -8.49 22.98
CA GLU A 253 -2.54 -8.59 22.53
C GLU A 253 -2.61 -8.25 21.04
N ARG A 254 -2.94 -9.24 20.21
CA ARG A 254 -3.05 -9.08 18.75
C ARG A 254 -4.35 -8.35 18.42
N LEU A 255 -4.31 -7.52 17.37
CA LEU A 255 -5.55 -6.95 16.83
C LEU A 255 -6.50 -8.06 16.41
N PRO A 256 -7.80 -7.92 16.70
CA PRO A 256 -8.77 -8.85 16.18
C PRO A 256 -8.73 -8.83 14.65
N LEU A 257 -8.67 -10.01 14.04
CA LEU A 257 -8.80 -10.12 12.59
C LEU A 257 -10.17 -9.57 12.18
N ARG A 258 -10.21 -8.71 11.15
CA ARG A 258 -11.46 -8.23 10.55
C ARG A 258 -12.40 -9.43 10.33
N ARG A 259 -13.59 -9.36 10.92
CA ARG A 259 -14.62 -10.40 10.78
C ARG A 259 -15.66 -9.93 9.77
N PHE A 260 -15.85 -10.74 8.75
CA PHE A 260 -16.92 -10.50 7.79
C PHE A 260 -18.20 -11.19 8.25
N ASP A 261 -19.29 -10.44 8.28
CA ASP A 261 -20.63 -10.96 8.51
C ASP A 261 -21.40 -11.00 7.19
N LEU A 262 -21.48 -12.18 6.60
CA LEU A 262 -22.21 -12.38 5.34
C LEU A 262 -23.70 -12.66 5.56
N SER A 263 -24.17 -12.72 6.82
CA SER A 263 -25.60 -12.95 7.09
C SER A 263 -26.48 -11.82 6.57
N VAL A 264 -25.95 -10.59 6.49
CA VAL A 264 -26.64 -9.43 5.91
C VAL A 264 -27.04 -9.64 4.45
N LEU A 265 -26.38 -10.56 3.73
CA LEU A 265 -26.65 -10.87 2.32
C LEU A 265 -27.71 -11.97 2.13
N THR A 266 -28.27 -12.51 3.21
CA THR A 266 -29.34 -13.52 3.13
C THR A 266 -30.66 -12.94 2.62
N CYS A 267 -30.86 -11.63 2.81
CA CYS A 267 -32.01 -10.88 2.30
C CYS A 267 -31.58 -9.80 1.29
N PRO A 268 -32.49 -9.31 0.45
CA PRO A 268 -32.20 -8.22 -0.48
C PRO A 268 -31.66 -6.97 0.25
N CYS A 269 -30.47 -6.53 -0.15
CA CYS A 269 -29.83 -5.31 0.37
C CYS A 269 -30.00 -4.15 -0.62
N THR A 270 -30.19 -2.93 -0.11
CA THR A 270 -30.25 -1.72 -0.95
C THR A 270 -28.89 -1.19 -1.36
N PHE A 271 -27.82 -1.56 -0.64
CA PHE A 271 -26.44 -1.13 -0.87
C PHE A 271 -26.31 0.39 -1.04
N ASP A 272 -26.81 1.13 -0.04
CA ASP A 272 -26.80 2.60 -0.06
C ASP A 272 -25.38 3.15 -0.28
N SER A 273 -25.29 4.20 -1.08
CA SER A 273 -24.04 4.88 -1.44
C SER A 273 -24.19 6.39 -1.50
N ASP A 274 -23.08 7.09 -1.26
CA ASP A 274 -23.01 8.54 -1.38
C ASP A 274 -22.92 8.91 -2.87
N PRO A 275 -23.66 9.93 -3.32
CA PRO A 275 -23.64 10.36 -4.72
C PRO A 275 -22.24 10.74 -5.24
N GLU A 276 -21.37 11.23 -4.36
CA GLU A 276 -20.01 11.67 -4.67
C GLU A 276 -19.08 10.51 -5.06
N ASP A 277 -19.37 9.29 -4.61
CA ASP A 277 -18.56 8.11 -4.93
C ASP A 277 -18.92 7.48 -6.28
N GLU A 278 -19.88 8.08 -7.00
CA GLU A 278 -20.31 7.71 -8.35
C GLU A 278 -20.69 6.23 -8.50
N ILE A 279 -21.19 5.59 -7.44
CA ILE A 279 -21.68 4.20 -7.51
C ILE A 279 -23.05 4.18 -8.17
N ALA A 280 -23.13 3.56 -9.34
CA ALA A 280 -24.36 3.42 -10.10
C ALA A 280 -25.21 2.22 -9.65
N ALA A 281 -24.56 1.11 -9.28
CA ALA A 281 -25.26 -0.09 -8.80
C ALA A 281 -24.31 -1.07 -8.12
N VAL A 282 -24.85 -1.83 -7.16
CA VAL A 282 -24.16 -2.97 -6.54
C VAL A 282 -24.98 -4.23 -6.79
N ARG A 283 -24.31 -5.32 -7.18
CA ARG A 283 -24.96 -6.63 -7.42
C ARG A 283 -24.25 -7.74 -6.67
N VAL A 284 -25.02 -8.56 -5.95
CA VAL A 284 -24.57 -9.87 -5.47
C VAL A 284 -24.73 -10.86 -6.63
N ASN A 285 -23.61 -11.34 -7.16
CA ASN A 285 -23.64 -12.28 -8.29
C ASN A 285 -23.49 -13.72 -7.84
N HIS A 286 -22.95 -13.96 -6.64
CA HIS A 286 -22.64 -15.30 -6.16
C HIS A 286 -22.73 -15.36 -4.63
N LEU A 287 -23.37 -16.40 -4.11
CA LEU A 287 -23.39 -16.76 -2.70
C LEU A 287 -23.07 -18.26 -2.56
N ARG A 288 -22.08 -18.59 -1.73
CA ARG A 288 -21.78 -19.97 -1.33
C ARG A 288 -22.27 -20.20 0.09
N LEU A 289 -23.19 -21.14 0.26
CA LEU A 289 -23.82 -21.48 1.52
C LEU A 289 -23.36 -22.82 2.04
N MET A 290 -23.41 -22.97 3.36
CA MET A 290 -23.11 -24.20 4.10
C MET A 290 -24.26 -24.48 5.06
N PRO A 291 -24.72 -25.71 5.18
CA PRO A 291 -25.79 -26.03 6.13
C PRO A 291 -25.24 -25.94 7.57
N PHE A 292 -26.12 -25.71 8.54
CA PHE A 292 -25.67 -25.57 9.94
C PHE A 292 -25.22 -26.89 10.59
N ASP A 293 -25.65 -28.03 10.06
CA ASP A 293 -25.43 -29.36 10.63
C ASP A 293 -24.16 -30.06 10.11
N THR A 294 -23.54 -29.57 9.02
CA THR A 294 -22.29 -30.12 8.48
C THR A 294 -21.38 -29.06 7.86
N ASN A 295 -20.08 -29.25 8.04
CA ASN A 295 -19.04 -28.41 7.42
C ASN A 295 -18.50 -28.98 6.10
N GLY A 296 -18.91 -30.21 5.73
CA GLY A 296 -18.40 -30.94 4.56
C GLY A 296 -19.12 -30.65 3.24
N GLU A 297 -20.25 -29.94 3.29
CA GLU A 297 -21.11 -29.71 2.13
C GLU A 297 -21.28 -28.22 1.85
N ARG A 298 -21.48 -27.86 0.58
CA ARG A 298 -21.73 -26.49 0.14
C ARG A 298 -22.73 -26.48 -1.01
N ILE A 299 -23.55 -25.43 -1.05
CA ILE A 299 -24.36 -25.07 -2.22
C ILE A 299 -23.94 -23.69 -2.70
N THR A 300 -24.01 -23.46 -4.01
CA THR A 300 -23.73 -22.15 -4.61
C THR A 300 -24.95 -21.65 -5.35
N LEU A 301 -25.34 -20.42 -5.06
CA LEU A 301 -26.27 -19.63 -5.86
C LEU A 301 -25.45 -18.66 -6.72
N GLU A 302 -25.69 -18.62 -8.03
CA GLU A 302 -24.93 -17.76 -8.94
C GLU A 302 -25.82 -17.21 -10.06
N CYS A 303 -25.75 -15.89 -10.25
CA CYS A 303 -26.35 -15.20 -11.37
C CYS A 303 -25.26 -14.82 -12.38
N MET A 304 -25.44 -15.23 -13.63
CA MET A 304 -24.54 -14.87 -14.72
C MET A 304 -24.55 -13.36 -14.99
N ARG A 305 -23.42 -12.86 -15.51
CA ARG A 305 -23.32 -11.45 -15.93
C ARG A 305 -24.40 -11.13 -16.97
N GLY A 306 -25.16 -10.07 -16.72
CA GLY A 306 -26.22 -9.62 -17.63
C GLY A 306 -27.59 -10.24 -17.37
N ALA A 307 -27.75 -11.06 -16.32
CA ALA A 307 -29.07 -11.52 -15.90
C ALA A 307 -29.98 -10.34 -15.50
N ASP A 308 -31.26 -10.47 -15.82
CA ASP A 308 -32.32 -9.49 -15.53
C ASP A 308 -32.94 -9.66 -14.14
N THR A 309 -32.51 -10.67 -13.37
CA THR A 309 -32.98 -10.97 -12.01
C THR A 309 -31.82 -10.90 -11.02
N ASN A 310 -32.13 -10.65 -9.76
CA ASN A 310 -31.14 -10.72 -8.68
C ASN A 310 -31.07 -12.13 -8.05
N ILE A 311 -30.06 -12.36 -7.22
CA ILE A 311 -29.80 -13.68 -6.62
C ILE A 311 -30.93 -14.15 -5.72
N TRP A 312 -31.58 -13.24 -4.99
CA TRP A 312 -32.67 -13.54 -4.06
C TRP A 312 -33.95 -13.95 -4.80
N GLU A 313 -34.36 -13.18 -5.81
CA GLU A 313 -35.49 -13.51 -6.69
C GLU A 313 -35.25 -14.80 -7.46
N MET A 314 -34.03 -15.01 -7.94
CA MET A 314 -33.65 -16.25 -8.62
C MET A 314 -33.81 -17.45 -7.67
N ALA A 315 -33.29 -17.36 -6.44
CA ALA A 315 -33.36 -18.43 -5.46
C ALA A 315 -34.81 -18.73 -5.08
N ALA A 316 -35.59 -17.72 -4.68
CA ALA A 316 -36.99 -17.88 -4.31
C ALA A 316 -37.83 -18.50 -5.44
N ARG A 317 -37.65 -18.05 -6.69
CA ARG A 317 -38.41 -18.55 -7.84
C ARG A 317 -38.03 -19.99 -8.24
N ARG A 318 -36.76 -20.38 -8.08
CA ARG A 318 -36.26 -21.68 -8.55
C ARG A 318 -36.31 -22.77 -7.48
N LEU A 319 -36.18 -22.39 -6.22
CA LEU A 319 -36.03 -23.32 -5.09
C LEU A 319 -37.25 -23.33 -4.16
N GLY A 320 -38.06 -22.27 -4.15
CA GLY A 320 -39.27 -22.19 -3.31
C GLY A 320 -38.96 -22.43 -1.84
N ASP A 321 -39.66 -23.36 -1.21
CA ASP A 321 -39.46 -23.72 0.21
C ASP A 321 -38.08 -24.33 0.50
N ALA A 322 -37.36 -24.80 -0.54
CA ALA A 322 -36.00 -25.32 -0.42
C ALA A 322 -34.92 -24.23 -0.63
N ASP A 323 -35.29 -22.95 -0.69
CA ASP A 323 -34.35 -21.83 -0.81
C ASP A 323 -33.46 -21.75 0.45
N PRO A 324 -32.14 -21.96 0.32
CA PRO A 324 -31.23 -21.94 1.46
C PRO A 324 -31.10 -20.55 2.11
N LEU A 325 -31.59 -19.49 1.46
CA LEU A 325 -31.62 -18.13 2.03
C LEU A 325 -32.75 -17.96 3.07
N GLN A 326 -33.73 -18.86 3.12
CA GLN A 326 -34.85 -18.80 4.10
C GLN A 326 -34.48 -19.33 5.49
N GLY A 327 -33.37 -20.07 5.62
CA GLY A 327 -32.89 -20.59 6.90
C GLY A 327 -32.26 -21.97 6.79
N GLY A 328 -31.56 -22.41 7.85
CA GLY A 328 -30.85 -23.70 7.88
C GLY A 328 -29.43 -23.67 7.30
N TRP A 329 -29.02 -22.53 6.73
CA TRP A 329 -27.73 -22.35 6.07
C TRP A 329 -27.03 -21.05 6.50
N THR A 330 -25.71 -21.03 6.40
CA THR A 330 -24.88 -19.83 6.56
C THR A 330 -24.17 -19.49 5.26
N VAL A 331 -24.11 -18.20 4.93
CA VAL A 331 -23.33 -17.69 3.80
C VAL A 331 -21.85 -17.70 4.20
N THR A 332 -21.03 -18.42 3.43
CA THR A 332 -19.60 -18.57 3.69
C THR A 332 -18.71 -17.87 2.68
N GLN A 333 -19.26 -17.51 1.53
CA GLN A 333 -18.59 -16.63 0.57
C GLN A 333 -19.63 -15.85 -0.25
N ALA A 334 -19.30 -14.61 -0.58
CA ALA A 334 -20.07 -13.77 -1.48
C ALA A 334 -19.17 -13.16 -2.55
N LYS A 335 -19.70 -13.01 -3.78
CA LYS A 335 -19.08 -12.15 -4.80
C LYS A 335 -20.02 -11.02 -5.16
N LEU A 336 -19.53 -9.80 -4.96
CA LEU A 336 -20.21 -8.54 -5.26
C LEU A 336 -19.58 -7.92 -6.51
N THR A 337 -20.35 -7.11 -7.22
CA THR A 337 -19.81 -6.20 -8.23
C THR A 337 -20.40 -4.83 -8.01
N ILE A 338 -19.52 -3.88 -7.70
CA ILE A 338 -19.83 -2.46 -7.62
C ILE A 338 -19.59 -1.88 -9.02
N ARG A 339 -20.60 -1.24 -9.60
CA ARG A 339 -20.52 -0.57 -10.90
C ARG A 339 -20.55 0.93 -10.67
N PHE A 340 -19.56 1.63 -11.20
CA PHE A 340 -19.49 3.08 -11.16
C PHE A 340 -20.22 3.69 -12.37
N HIS A 341 -20.61 4.96 -12.26
CA HIS A 341 -21.06 5.75 -13.39
C HIS A 341 -19.94 5.85 -14.46
N PRO A 342 -20.30 6.02 -15.74
CA PRO A 342 -19.31 6.20 -16.79
C PRO A 342 -18.57 7.54 -16.61
N GLU A 343 -17.24 7.50 -16.67
CA GLU A 343 -16.42 8.72 -16.70
C GLU A 343 -16.69 9.54 -17.99
N PRO A 344 -16.51 10.87 -17.99
CA PRO A 344 -16.67 11.71 -19.17
C PRO A 344 -15.87 11.18 -20.38
N GLY A 345 -16.55 10.90 -21.49
CA GLY A 345 -15.96 10.33 -22.70
C GLY A 345 -15.97 8.79 -22.77
N SER A 346 -16.47 8.10 -21.74
CA SER A 346 -16.72 6.66 -21.76
C SER A 346 -18.21 6.35 -21.74
N ASN A 347 -18.63 5.36 -22.54
CA ASN A 347 -20.00 4.83 -22.51
C ASN A 347 -20.15 3.66 -21.51
N ARG A 348 -19.06 3.22 -20.86
CA ARG A 348 -19.07 2.08 -19.93
C ARG A 348 -18.49 2.49 -18.59
N GLY A 349 -19.29 2.29 -17.54
CA GLY A 349 -18.84 2.41 -16.15
C GLY A 349 -17.81 1.34 -15.80
N LYS A 350 -16.79 1.72 -15.03
CA LYS A 350 -15.83 0.78 -14.43
C LYS A 350 -16.55 -0.13 -13.42
N THR A 351 -16.00 -1.30 -13.16
CA THR A 351 -16.56 -2.25 -12.19
C THR A 351 -15.50 -2.75 -11.24
N LEU A 352 -15.81 -2.71 -9.95
CA LEU A 352 -15.01 -3.27 -8.87
C LEU A 352 -15.63 -4.61 -8.41
N PRO A 353 -15.06 -5.76 -8.81
CA PRO A 353 -15.46 -7.05 -8.27
C PRO A 353 -14.86 -7.25 -6.87
N LEU A 354 -15.68 -7.73 -5.93
CA LEU A 354 -15.24 -8.07 -4.57
C LEU A 354 -15.61 -9.51 -4.26
N THR A 355 -14.67 -10.25 -3.68
CA THR A 355 -14.87 -11.60 -3.17
C THR A 355 -14.60 -11.60 -1.68
N ILE A 356 -15.60 -12.00 -0.89
CA ILE A 356 -15.54 -12.03 0.57
C ILE A 356 -15.78 -13.46 1.00
N THR A 357 -14.90 -14.00 1.84
CA THR A 357 -14.94 -15.38 2.33
C THR A 357 -14.84 -15.35 3.84
N MET A 358 -15.80 -15.97 4.53
CA MET A 358 -15.73 -16.10 5.98
C MET A 358 -14.53 -16.97 6.41
N PRO A 359 -13.93 -16.71 7.58
CA PRO A 359 -14.25 -15.60 8.49
C PRO A 359 -13.49 -14.28 8.18
N HIS A 360 -12.38 -14.32 7.44
CA HIS A 360 -11.41 -13.20 7.33
C HIS A 360 -10.96 -12.88 5.91
N GLY A 361 -11.45 -13.59 4.89
CA GLY A 361 -10.98 -13.45 3.51
C GLY A 361 -11.68 -12.31 2.78
N CYS A 362 -10.91 -11.41 2.18
CA CYS A 362 -11.39 -10.43 1.20
C CYS A 362 -10.28 -10.13 0.19
N ASP A 363 -10.64 -10.01 -1.09
CA ASP A 363 -9.72 -9.69 -2.20
C ASP A 363 -9.46 -8.19 -2.38
N LEU A 364 -10.03 -7.34 -1.52
CA LEU A 364 -9.89 -5.88 -1.58
C LEU A 364 -8.42 -5.41 -1.47
N LYS A 365 -7.58 -6.19 -0.80
CA LYS A 365 -6.14 -5.92 -0.67
C LYS A 365 -5.38 -5.90 -2.00
N ASP A 366 -5.91 -6.57 -3.03
CA ASP A 366 -5.29 -6.72 -4.35
C ASP A 366 -5.83 -5.68 -5.36
N ARG A 367 -6.63 -4.70 -4.87
CA ARG A 367 -7.24 -3.61 -5.65
C ARG A 367 -6.40 -2.34 -5.61
N THR A 368 -6.74 -1.38 -6.46
CA THR A 368 -6.09 -0.06 -6.41
C THR A 368 -6.39 0.66 -5.10
N GLU A 369 -5.62 1.69 -4.76
CA GLU A 369 -5.79 2.45 -3.52
C GLU A 369 -7.20 3.05 -3.43
N ARG A 370 -7.65 3.73 -4.50
CA ARG A 370 -9.00 4.29 -4.60
C ARG A 370 -10.08 3.21 -4.48
N GLU A 371 -9.95 2.11 -5.23
CA GLU A 371 -10.93 1.02 -5.19
C GLU A 371 -11.01 0.37 -3.80
N ARG A 372 -9.86 0.24 -3.13
CA ARG A 372 -9.79 -0.27 -1.77
C ARG A 372 -10.53 0.65 -0.81
N LEU A 373 -10.23 1.95 -0.84
CA LEU A 373 -10.85 2.92 0.07
C LEU A 373 -12.38 2.93 -0.08
N ILE A 374 -12.88 2.95 -1.33
CA ILE A 374 -14.31 2.81 -1.64
C ILE A 374 -14.86 1.50 -1.05
N GLY A 375 -14.20 0.38 -1.32
CA GLY A 375 -14.63 -0.92 -0.81
C GLY A 375 -14.65 -0.99 0.72
N GLU A 376 -13.66 -0.41 1.41
CA GLU A 376 -13.59 -0.43 2.88
C GLU A 376 -14.75 0.34 3.51
N LYS A 377 -15.05 1.57 3.03
CA LYS A 377 -16.25 2.31 3.49
C LYS A 377 -17.48 1.46 3.32
N TYR A 378 -17.71 0.97 2.11
CA TYR A 378 -19.00 0.39 1.79
C TYR A 378 -19.23 -0.97 2.42
N LEU A 379 -18.19 -1.81 2.55
CA LEU A 379 -18.31 -3.05 3.32
C LEU A 379 -18.65 -2.79 4.79
N ARG A 380 -18.12 -1.73 5.40
CA ARG A 380 -18.52 -1.31 6.76
C ARG A 380 -19.96 -0.77 6.77
N ARG A 381 -20.30 0.15 5.86
CA ARG A 381 -21.64 0.77 5.78
C ARG A 381 -22.75 -0.26 5.54
N TRP A 382 -22.48 -1.28 4.74
CA TRP A 382 -23.42 -2.36 4.46
C TRP A 382 -23.46 -3.43 5.56
N GLY A 383 -22.74 -3.24 6.68
CA GLY A 383 -22.70 -4.17 7.80
C GLY A 383 -21.99 -5.49 7.51
N ILE A 384 -21.25 -5.56 6.39
CA ILE A 384 -20.51 -6.77 5.98
C ILE A 384 -19.20 -6.90 6.77
N VAL A 385 -18.61 -5.79 7.21
CA VAL A 385 -17.49 -5.78 8.15
C VAL A 385 -17.99 -5.40 9.53
N ARG A 386 -17.64 -6.19 10.55
CA ARG A 386 -17.78 -5.81 11.95
C ARG A 386 -16.41 -5.43 12.49
N ASP A 387 -16.24 -4.17 12.90
CA ASP A 387 -15.13 -3.78 13.75
C ASP A 387 -15.34 -4.47 15.11
N VAL A 388 -14.37 -5.27 15.57
CA VAL A 388 -14.40 -5.98 16.85
C VAL A 388 -13.56 -5.23 17.85
#